data_AF-A0A7S2NJ22-F1
#
_entry.id   AF-A0A7S2NJ22-F1
#
_cell.length_a   1.000
_cell.length_b   1.000
_cell.length_c   1.000
_cell.angle_alpha   90.00
_cell.angle_beta   90.00
_cell.angle_gamma   90.00
#
_symmetry.space_group_name_H-M   'P 1'
#
loop_
_entity.id
_entity.type
_entity.pdbx_description
1 polymer ?
#
loop_
_entity_poly.entity_id
_entity_poly.type
_entity_poly.pdbx_seq_one_letter_code
_entity_poly.pdbx_strand_id
1 'polypeptide(L)'
;RGGSARAMSAREREGTRVSDAGNYEPIVDIDEATRKALAKGNISRLHGDVSAKLGAAKLLTLLKGQDAGCLEVEKSSVYGAALAMPQISRSCGWPWELMGLCVRNYLCLGLNIILQGYILYLLNAEELIFDKLAGQMYMCNMGANLGSCPDGPGCVGPLGTRYTPARLYNFGTWSTRVFVRDSLMLMFPEQKEQIMEQIDPGEFGMENSTCRMVCTFLFVLTLMGELDGVLNML
;
A
#
# COMPACT_ATOMS: atom_id res chain seq x y z
N ARG A 1 -38.86 -18.61 -1.77
CA ARG A 1 -39.08 -19.19 -0.42
C ARG A 1 -37.72 -19.16 0.29
N GLY A 2 -37.42 -18.36 1.31
CA GLY A 2 -38.15 -17.32 2.02
C GLY A 2 -37.14 -16.24 2.46
N GLY A 3 -37.58 -14.98 2.46
CA GLY A 3 -36.78 -13.85 2.89
C GLY A 3 -36.75 -13.76 4.41
N SER A 4 -35.54 -13.66 4.97
CA SER A 4 -35.31 -13.39 6.39
C SER A 4 -35.10 -11.89 6.57
N ALA A 5 -36.21 -11.17 6.77
CA ALA A 5 -36.20 -9.78 7.21
C ALA A 5 -35.75 -9.74 8.69
N ARG A 6 -34.49 -9.35 8.93
CA ARG A 6 -34.01 -9.05 10.28
C ARG A 6 -34.46 -7.63 10.65
N ALA A 7 -35.41 -7.56 11.57
CA ALA A 7 -35.89 -6.34 12.19
C ALA A 7 -34.72 -5.61 12.87
N MET A 8 -34.41 -4.41 12.38
CA MET A 8 -33.43 -3.51 12.97
C MET A 8 -34.11 -2.78 14.13
N SER A 9 -33.63 -3.05 15.35
CA SER A 9 -34.18 -2.59 16.62
C SER A 9 -34.04 -1.07 16.76
N ALA A 10 -35.16 -0.38 16.98
CA ALA A 10 -35.28 1.07 17.18
C ALA A 10 -34.82 1.53 18.59
N ARG A 11 -33.63 1.13 19.03
CA ARG A 11 -33.15 1.36 20.41
C ARG A 11 -31.82 2.13 20.56
N GLU A 12 -31.42 2.87 19.54
CA GLU A 12 -30.23 3.76 19.57
C GLU A 12 -30.58 5.23 19.23
N ARG A 13 -31.70 5.74 19.76
CA ARG A 13 -32.07 7.17 19.63
C ARG A 13 -32.25 7.87 20.98
N GLU A 14 -31.60 7.40 22.02
CA GLU A 14 -31.60 8.08 23.32
C GLU A 14 -30.18 8.45 23.75
N GLY A 15 -29.88 9.74 23.58
CA GLY A 15 -29.39 10.53 24.68
C GLY A 15 -27.89 10.47 24.97
N THR A 16 -27.11 11.15 24.15
CA THR A 16 -25.92 11.84 24.66
C THR A 16 -26.18 13.34 24.56
N ARG A 17 -26.87 13.90 25.57
CA ARG A 17 -26.81 15.34 25.83
C ARG A 17 -25.39 15.63 26.29
N VAL A 18 -24.56 16.14 25.38
CA VAL A 18 -23.31 16.82 25.74
C VAL A 18 -23.71 18.16 26.35
N SER A 19 -23.96 18.13 27.65
CA SER A 19 -23.92 19.31 28.50
C SER A 19 -22.45 19.55 28.82
N ASP A 20 -21.80 20.48 28.12
CA ASP A 20 -20.66 21.25 28.63
C ASP A 20 -20.39 22.42 27.69
N ALA A 21 -21.17 23.48 27.86
CA ALA A 21 -20.75 24.82 27.48
C ALA A 21 -19.64 25.23 28.46
N GLY A 22 -18.45 24.69 28.26
CA GLY A 22 -17.24 25.11 28.96
C GLY A 22 -17.04 26.61 28.73
N ASN A 23 -16.99 27.34 29.83
CA ASN A 23 -16.69 28.76 29.90
C ASN A 23 -15.28 28.98 29.33
N TYR A 24 -15.18 29.21 28.02
CA TYR A 24 -13.92 29.50 27.34
C TYR A 24 -13.54 30.94 27.64
N GLU A 25 -12.65 31.13 28.61
CA GLU A 25 -11.90 32.38 28.71
C GLU A 25 -11.11 32.56 27.41
N PRO A 26 -11.16 33.74 26.76
CA PRO A 26 -10.39 34.00 25.56
C PRO A 26 -8.90 34.06 25.93
N ILE A 27 -8.20 32.92 25.82
CA ILE A 27 -6.74 32.86 25.86
C ILE A 27 -6.21 33.43 24.54
N VAL A 28 -6.13 34.75 24.47
CA VAL A 28 -5.12 35.40 23.64
C VAL A 28 -4.51 36.50 24.48
N ASP A 29 -3.72 36.10 25.48
CA ASP A 29 -2.74 37.01 26.05
C ASP A 29 -1.72 37.29 24.94
N ILE A 30 -1.96 38.37 24.20
CA ILE A 30 -1.04 38.85 23.18
C ILE A 30 0.22 39.26 23.92
N ASP A 31 1.22 38.38 23.86
CA ASP A 31 2.54 38.53 24.46
C ASP A 31 3.05 39.96 24.29
N GLU A 32 3.54 40.56 25.37
CA GLU A 32 3.95 41.97 25.44
C GLU A 32 5.04 42.28 24.38
N ALA A 33 5.82 41.27 24.01
CA ALA A 33 6.77 41.34 22.90
C ALA A 33 6.10 41.66 21.55
N THR A 34 4.91 41.11 21.30
CA THR A 34 4.11 41.38 20.09
C THR A 34 3.59 42.82 20.09
N ARG A 35 3.17 43.35 21.25
CA ARG A 35 2.78 44.77 21.40
C ARG A 35 3.96 45.72 21.15
N LYS A 36 5.15 45.39 21.66
CA LYS A 36 6.38 46.18 21.43
C LYS A 36 6.86 46.12 19.98
N ALA A 37 6.64 45.01 19.27
CA ALA A 37 6.92 44.91 17.83
C ALA A 37 5.96 45.76 16.98
N LEU A 38 4.67 45.80 17.35
CA LEU A 38 3.66 46.67 16.75
C LEU A 38 4.00 48.17 16.87
N ALA A 39 4.59 48.59 17.99
CA ALA A 39 4.98 49.98 18.23
C ALA A 39 6.19 50.46 17.38
N LYS A 40 6.98 49.54 16.81
CA LYS A 40 8.22 49.86 16.07
C LYS A 40 8.06 50.02 14.56
N GLY A 41 6.83 50.10 14.03
CA GLY A 41 6.60 50.49 12.63
C GLY A 41 6.88 49.41 11.57
N ASN A 42 7.20 48.18 11.96
CA ASN A 42 7.28 47.01 11.06
C ASN A 42 5.89 46.35 10.84
N ILE A 43 4.85 47.18 10.75
CA ILE A 43 3.43 46.75 10.75
C ILE A 43 3.11 45.92 9.50
N SER A 44 3.68 46.26 8.34
CA SER A 44 3.31 45.63 7.07
C SER A 44 3.74 44.15 6.95
N ARG A 45 4.84 43.74 7.60
CA ARG A 45 5.26 42.32 7.62
C ARG A 45 4.57 41.53 8.73
N LEU A 46 4.34 42.16 9.89
CA LEU A 46 3.67 41.49 11.02
C LEU A 46 2.18 41.22 10.73
N HIS A 47 1.52 42.08 9.95
CA HIS A 47 0.09 41.95 9.64
C HIS A 47 -0.24 40.74 8.75
N GLY A 48 0.67 40.36 7.86
CA GLY A 48 0.53 39.17 7.01
C GLY A 48 0.56 37.88 7.81
N ASP A 49 1.60 37.72 8.65
CA ASP A 49 1.79 36.52 9.46
C ASP A 49 0.70 36.36 10.54
N VAL A 50 0.28 37.46 11.15
CA VAL A 50 -0.79 37.44 12.17
C VAL A 50 -2.14 37.13 11.51
N SER A 51 -2.44 37.67 10.33
CA SER A 51 -3.69 37.35 9.61
C SER A 51 -3.73 35.90 9.15
N ALA A 52 -2.61 35.35 8.67
CA ALA A 52 -2.52 33.95 8.27
C ALA A 52 -2.71 33.00 9.47
N LYS A 53 -2.07 33.28 10.61
CA LYS A 53 -2.23 32.50 11.85
C LYS A 53 -3.64 32.60 12.42
N LEU A 54 -4.25 33.79 12.39
CA LEU A 54 -5.63 34.00 12.84
C LEU A 54 -6.64 33.30 11.92
N GLY A 55 -6.39 33.29 10.61
CA GLY A 55 -7.20 32.57 9.62
C GLY A 55 -7.15 31.05 9.84
N ALA A 56 -5.95 30.50 10.04
CA ALA A 56 -5.76 29.08 10.33
C ALA A 56 -6.40 28.67 11.67
N ALA A 57 -6.26 29.50 12.70
CA ALA A 57 -6.90 29.27 14.00
C ALA A 57 -8.43 29.27 13.88
N LYS A 58 -9.03 30.26 13.19
CA LYS A 58 -10.47 30.32 12.95
C LYS A 58 -10.99 29.12 12.15
N LEU A 59 -10.23 28.68 11.15
CA LEU A 59 -10.56 27.49 10.37
C LEU A 59 -10.59 26.24 11.27
N LEU A 60 -9.58 26.08 12.14
CA LEU A 60 -9.51 24.98 13.12
C LEU A 60 -10.66 25.05 14.14
N THR A 61 -11.08 26.25 14.57
CA THR A 61 -12.24 26.40 15.47
C THR A 61 -13.55 26.05 14.77
N LEU A 62 -13.73 26.45 13.51
CA LEU A 62 -14.91 26.09 12.70
C LEU A 62 -14.98 24.58 12.44
N LEU A 63 -13.84 23.93 12.18
CA LEU A 63 -13.76 22.49 12.00
C LEU A 63 -14.08 21.70 13.28
N LYS A 64 -13.91 22.29 14.47
CA LYS A 64 -14.27 21.66 15.75
C LYS A 64 -15.75 21.81 16.12
N GLY A 65 -16.50 22.69 15.46
CA GLY A 65 -17.87 23.05 15.84
C GLY A 65 -18.99 22.50 14.97
N GLN A 66 -18.70 21.66 13.96
CA GLN A 66 -19.73 21.13 13.05
C GLN A 66 -20.01 19.63 13.30
N ASP A 67 -20.95 19.33 14.19
CA ASP A 67 -21.44 17.96 14.46
C ASP A 67 -22.47 17.44 13.43
N ALA A 68 -22.73 18.16 12.33
CA ALA A 68 -23.70 17.76 11.31
C ALA A 68 -23.11 17.87 9.90
N GLY A 69 -22.46 16.79 9.46
CA GLY A 69 -22.04 16.62 8.05
C GLY A 69 -20.55 16.80 7.74
N CYS A 70 -19.65 16.65 8.71
CA CYS A 70 -18.21 16.67 8.43
C CYS A 70 -17.79 15.46 7.59
N LEU A 71 -17.27 15.72 6.39
CA LEU A 71 -16.50 14.76 5.62
C LEU A 71 -15.17 14.56 6.37
N GLU A 72 -15.07 13.49 7.14
CA GLU A 72 -13.83 13.14 7.83
C GLU A 72 -12.81 12.65 6.80
N VAL A 73 -11.87 13.53 6.47
CA VAL A 73 -10.72 13.16 5.64
C VAL A 73 -9.71 12.47 6.55
N GLU A 74 -9.36 11.23 6.21
CA GLU A 74 -8.37 10.46 6.94
C GLU A 74 -7.02 11.19 6.95
N LYS A 75 -6.65 11.71 8.13
CA LYS A 75 -5.47 12.57 8.34
C LYS A 75 -4.15 11.80 8.21
N SER A 76 -4.19 10.48 8.42
CA SER A 76 -3.05 9.55 8.28
C SER A 76 -2.78 9.16 6.83
N SER A 77 -3.74 9.37 5.92
CA SER A 77 -3.61 8.94 4.53
C SER A 77 -2.90 9.99 3.66
N VAL A 78 -1.99 9.54 2.80
CA VAL A 78 -1.33 10.40 1.79
C VAL A 78 -2.37 11.00 0.84
N TYR A 79 -3.43 10.26 0.54
CA TYR A 79 -4.55 10.68 -0.30
C TYR A 79 -5.34 11.84 0.34
N GLY A 80 -5.67 11.72 1.63
CA GLY A 80 -6.37 12.76 2.37
C GLY A 80 -5.54 14.03 2.51
N ALA A 81 -4.24 13.90 2.81
CA ALA A 81 -3.32 15.04 2.90
C ALA A 81 -3.14 15.75 1.55
N ALA A 82 -3.08 15.01 0.44
CA ALA A 82 -2.98 15.57 -0.91
C ALA A 82 -4.25 16.30 -1.37
N LEU A 83 -5.44 15.88 -0.88
CA LEU A 83 -6.71 16.56 -1.16
C LEU A 83 -6.93 17.79 -0.25
N ALA A 84 -6.62 17.68 1.04
CA ALA A 84 -6.92 18.71 2.03
C ALA A 84 -5.95 19.91 1.98
N MET A 85 -4.63 19.66 1.82
CA MET A 85 -3.62 20.72 1.88
C MET A 85 -3.79 21.82 0.82
N PRO A 86 -4.13 21.53 -0.45
CA PRO A 86 -4.41 22.56 -1.44
C PRO A 86 -5.60 23.45 -1.06
N GLN A 87 -6.64 22.88 -0.44
CA GLN A 87 -7.82 23.64 -0.01
C GLN A 87 -7.51 24.56 1.17
N ILE A 88 -6.70 24.07 2.12
CA ILE A 88 -6.20 24.87 3.24
C ILE A 88 -5.30 26.00 2.70
N SER A 89 -4.35 25.67 1.83
CA SER A 89 -3.43 26.65 1.23
C SER A 89 -4.16 27.73 0.44
N ARG A 90 -5.17 27.34 -0.35
CA ARG A 90 -6.06 28.27 -1.07
C ARG A 90 -6.78 29.21 -0.10
N SER A 91 -7.31 28.68 1.00
CA SER A 91 -8.02 29.47 2.01
C SER A 91 -7.09 30.44 2.76
N CYS A 92 -5.80 30.12 2.85
CA CYS A 92 -4.76 30.96 3.47
C CYS A 92 -4.06 31.90 2.49
N GLY A 93 -4.44 31.93 1.20
CA GLY A 93 -3.81 32.81 0.21
C GLY A 93 -2.45 32.34 -0.31
N TRP A 94 -2.19 31.02 -0.28
CA TRP A 94 -0.96 30.40 -0.81
C TRP A 94 0.35 30.91 -0.21
N PRO A 95 0.52 30.91 1.14
CA PRO A 95 1.82 31.17 1.72
C PRO A 95 2.82 30.10 1.25
N TRP A 96 4.08 30.51 1.04
CA TRP A 96 5.09 29.68 0.37
C TRP A 96 5.38 28.38 1.14
N GLU A 97 5.23 28.42 2.45
CA GLU A 97 5.35 27.29 3.37
C GLU A 97 4.27 26.22 3.11
N LEU A 98 3.00 26.64 2.99
CA LEU A 98 1.90 25.71 2.67
C LEU A 98 2.00 25.20 1.23
N MET A 99 2.46 26.04 0.31
CA MET A 99 2.72 25.61 -1.07
C MET A 99 3.79 24.52 -1.12
N GLY A 100 4.89 24.66 -0.37
CA GLY A 100 5.92 23.63 -0.24
C GLY A 100 5.37 22.31 0.30
N LEU A 101 4.51 22.36 1.32
CA LEU A 101 3.82 21.18 1.86
C LEU A 101 2.87 20.53 0.84
N CYS A 102 2.13 21.32 0.06
CA CYS A 102 1.27 20.82 -1.01
C CYS A 102 2.08 20.07 -2.07
N VAL A 103 3.20 20.65 -2.54
CA VAL A 103 4.08 20.03 -3.54
C VAL A 103 4.65 18.71 -3.01
N ARG A 104 5.13 18.69 -1.76
CA ARG A 104 5.62 17.47 -1.12
C ARG A 104 4.56 16.37 -1.07
N ASN A 105 3.33 16.70 -0.69
CA ASN A 105 2.23 15.71 -0.62
C ASN A 105 1.85 15.19 -2.00
N TYR A 106 1.83 16.04 -3.04
CA TYR A 106 1.60 15.59 -4.41
C TYR A 106 2.72 14.69 -4.93
N LEU A 107 3.97 14.97 -4.58
CA LEU A 107 5.10 14.10 -4.93
C LEU A 107 4.96 12.72 -4.25
N CYS A 108 4.64 12.70 -2.95
CA CYS A 108 4.37 11.45 -2.24
C CYS A 108 3.18 10.68 -2.83
N LEU A 109 2.10 11.37 -3.23
CA LEU A 109 0.96 10.75 -3.91
C LEU A 109 1.38 10.14 -5.26
N GLY A 110 2.14 10.89 -6.07
CA GLY A 110 2.64 10.41 -7.36
C GLY A 110 3.52 9.17 -7.22
N LEU A 111 4.44 9.16 -6.24
CA LEU A 111 5.24 7.99 -5.92
C LEU A 111 4.39 6.79 -5.47
N ASN A 112 3.35 7.03 -4.66
CA ASN A 112 2.44 5.97 -4.22
C ASN A 112 1.68 5.36 -5.40
N ILE A 113 1.17 6.17 -6.33
CA ILE A 113 0.49 5.70 -7.54
C ILE A 113 1.45 4.89 -8.44
N ILE A 114 2.68 5.36 -8.62
CA ILE A 114 3.69 4.63 -9.40
C ILE A 114 4.00 3.28 -8.74
N LEU A 115 4.18 3.26 -7.43
CA LEU A 115 4.45 2.03 -6.68
C LEU A 115 3.27 1.05 -6.78
N GLN A 116 2.04 1.51 -6.56
CA GLN A 116 0.83 0.68 -6.72
C GLN A 116 0.69 0.16 -8.15
N GLY A 117 0.93 1.00 -9.16
CA GLY A 117 0.92 0.59 -10.56
C GLY A 117 2.00 -0.46 -10.88
N TYR A 118 3.19 -0.32 -10.29
CA TYR A 118 4.26 -1.30 -10.41
C TYR A 118 3.89 -2.65 -9.78
N ILE A 119 3.23 -2.64 -8.62
CA ILE A 119 2.74 -3.86 -7.96
C ILE A 119 1.67 -4.53 -8.81
N LEU A 120 0.69 -3.77 -9.32
CA LEU A 120 -0.34 -4.28 -10.22
C LEU A 120 0.26 -4.87 -11.50
N TYR A 121 1.30 -4.23 -12.04
CA TYR A 121 2.03 -4.75 -13.19
C TYR A 121 2.69 -6.10 -12.88
N LEU A 122 3.35 -6.24 -11.72
CA LEU A 122 3.93 -7.51 -11.29
C LEU A 122 2.87 -8.58 -11.08
N LEU A 123 1.75 -8.27 -10.44
CA LEU A 123 0.64 -9.21 -10.25
C LEU A 123 0.08 -9.70 -11.58
N ASN A 124 -0.14 -8.81 -12.54
CA ASN A 124 -0.62 -9.19 -13.87
C ASN A 124 0.41 -10.03 -14.64
N ALA A 125 1.70 -9.75 -14.48
CA ALA A 125 2.77 -10.56 -15.07
C ALA A 125 2.78 -11.98 -14.49
N GLU A 126 2.62 -12.10 -13.17
CA GLU A 126 2.54 -13.38 -12.47
C GLU A 126 1.25 -14.14 -12.87
N GLU A 127 0.08 -13.49 -12.90
CA GLU A 127 -1.19 -14.12 -13.30
C GLU A 127 -1.12 -14.74 -14.71
N LEU A 128 -0.46 -14.06 -15.65
CA LEU A 128 -0.27 -14.56 -17.01
C LEU A 128 0.67 -15.78 -17.07
N ILE A 129 1.61 -15.89 -16.13
CA ILE A 129 2.46 -17.07 -15.97
C ILE A 129 1.66 -18.20 -15.28
N PHE A 130 0.85 -17.88 -14.27
CA PHE A 130 0.06 -18.86 -13.51
C PHE A 130 -1.04 -19.54 -14.33
N ASP A 131 -1.78 -18.78 -15.13
CA ASP A 131 -2.88 -19.30 -15.95
C ASP A 131 -2.38 -20.40 -16.91
N LYS A 132 -1.16 -20.26 -17.42
CA LYS A 132 -0.55 -21.24 -18.32
C LYS A 132 -0.03 -22.50 -17.63
N LEU A 133 0.19 -22.47 -16.31
CA LEU A 133 0.84 -23.55 -15.59
C LEU A 133 -0.13 -24.41 -14.78
N ALA A 134 -1.39 -23.99 -14.57
CA ALA A 134 -2.38 -24.69 -13.74
C ALA A 134 -1.82 -25.18 -12.38
N GLY A 135 -0.76 -24.52 -11.89
CA GLY A 135 0.07 -25.00 -10.79
C GLY A 135 -0.27 -24.30 -9.49
N GLN A 136 -0.21 -25.03 -8.37
CA GLN A 136 -0.31 -24.42 -7.05
C GLN A 136 0.93 -23.57 -6.75
N MET A 137 0.72 -22.30 -6.35
CA MET A 137 1.76 -21.38 -5.88
C MET A 137 2.45 -21.92 -4.61
N TYR A 138 3.57 -22.62 -4.76
CA TYR A 138 4.47 -22.92 -3.65
C TYR A 138 5.47 -21.75 -3.46
N MET A 139 4.97 -20.57 -3.08
CA MET A 139 5.80 -19.36 -2.93
C MET A 139 6.90 -19.46 -1.85
N CYS A 140 6.75 -20.33 -0.85
CA CYS A 140 7.52 -20.19 0.39
C CYS A 140 8.70 -21.16 0.59
N ASN A 141 9.00 -22.09 -0.33
CA ASN A 141 10.17 -22.99 -0.13
C ASN A 141 10.93 -23.40 -1.39
N MET A 142 10.56 -22.91 -2.58
CA MET A 142 11.30 -23.25 -3.80
C MET A 142 12.68 -22.59 -3.79
N GLY A 143 13.71 -23.43 -3.68
CA GLY A 143 15.11 -23.03 -3.81
C GLY A 143 15.82 -22.62 -2.52
N ALA A 144 15.15 -22.59 -1.36
CA ALA A 144 15.78 -22.24 -0.08
C ALA A 144 16.96 -23.18 0.27
N ASN A 145 16.90 -24.41 -0.22
CA ASN A 145 17.87 -25.48 0.03
C ASN A 145 18.49 -26.02 -1.27
N LEU A 146 18.69 -25.17 -2.29
CA LEU A 146 19.28 -25.60 -3.56
C LEU A 146 20.66 -26.25 -3.41
N GLY A 147 21.43 -25.83 -2.41
CA GLY A 147 22.74 -26.42 -2.10
C GLY A 147 22.68 -27.82 -1.49
N SER A 148 21.54 -28.25 -0.94
CA SER A 148 21.33 -29.60 -0.41
C SER A 148 20.46 -30.49 -1.30
N CYS A 149 20.00 -29.99 -2.45
CA CYS A 149 19.38 -30.82 -3.48
C CYS A 149 20.45 -31.63 -4.24
N PRO A 150 20.21 -32.92 -4.57
CA PRO A 150 18.89 -33.56 -4.70
C PRO A 150 18.35 -34.33 -3.48
N ASP A 151 19.10 -34.40 -2.38
CA ASP A 151 18.77 -35.27 -1.23
C ASP A 151 18.09 -34.55 -0.05
N GLY A 152 18.04 -33.22 -0.09
CA GLY A 152 17.41 -32.39 0.94
C GLY A 152 15.87 -32.41 0.92
N PRO A 153 15.21 -32.05 2.04
CA PRO A 153 13.77 -31.87 2.09
C PRO A 153 13.34 -30.69 1.19
N GLY A 154 12.25 -30.85 0.45
CA GLY A 154 11.73 -29.82 -0.46
C GLY A 154 12.42 -29.73 -1.82
N CYS A 155 13.23 -30.73 -2.18
CA CYS A 155 13.90 -30.80 -3.49
C CYS A 155 13.04 -31.39 -4.61
N VAL A 156 11.72 -31.45 -4.45
CA VAL A 156 10.79 -31.96 -5.46
C VAL A 156 9.98 -30.79 -6.01
N GLY A 157 10.02 -30.59 -7.32
CA GLY A 157 9.28 -29.55 -8.01
C GLY A 157 7.79 -29.86 -8.15
N PRO A 158 7.00 -28.89 -8.66
CA PRO A 158 5.56 -29.06 -8.80
C PRO A 158 5.20 -30.15 -9.81
N LEU A 159 6.10 -30.47 -10.75
CA LEU A 159 5.98 -31.60 -11.68
C LEU A 159 6.44 -32.94 -11.07
N GLY A 160 6.79 -32.96 -9.79
CA GLY A 160 7.23 -34.17 -9.10
C GLY A 160 8.67 -34.60 -9.39
N THR A 161 9.44 -33.84 -10.18
CA THR A 161 10.84 -34.19 -10.46
C THR A 161 11.81 -33.53 -9.46
N ARG A 162 12.96 -34.16 -9.23
CA ARG A 162 13.95 -33.65 -8.28
C ARG A 162 14.73 -32.46 -8.85
N TYR A 163 14.82 -31.38 -8.08
CA TYR A 163 15.62 -30.22 -8.44
C TYR A 163 17.11 -30.58 -8.48
N THR A 164 17.75 -30.20 -9.58
CA THR A 164 19.21 -30.04 -9.62
C THR A 164 19.51 -28.68 -10.23
N PRO A 165 20.58 -27.98 -9.82
CA PRO A 165 20.93 -26.67 -10.35
C PRO A 165 21.04 -26.64 -11.89
N ALA A 166 21.44 -27.76 -12.50
CA ALA A 166 21.56 -27.90 -13.96
C ALA A 166 20.22 -28.02 -14.71
N ARG A 167 19.12 -28.33 -14.00
CA ARG A 167 17.76 -28.51 -14.55
C ARG A 167 16.87 -27.30 -14.38
N LEU A 168 17.42 -26.17 -13.89
CA LEU A 168 16.70 -24.91 -13.73
C LEU A 168 16.82 -24.08 -15.00
N TYR A 169 15.71 -23.89 -15.69
CA TYR A 169 15.65 -23.11 -16.93
C TYR A 169 14.76 -21.88 -16.79
N ASN A 170 15.04 -20.84 -17.58
CA ASN A 170 14.11 -19.72 -17.73
C ASN A 170 12.82 -20.18 -18.42
N PHE A 171 11.73 -19.42 -18.23
CA PHE A 171 10.42 -19.79 -18.76
C PHE A 171 10.42 -20.07 -20.26
N GLY A 172 11.14 -19.26 -21.04
CA GLY A 172 11.23 -19.44 -22.50
C GLY A 172 11.88 -20.77 -22.89
N THR A 173 12.99 -21.14 -22.25
CA THR A 173 13.66 -22.42 -22.51
C THR A 173 12.83 -23.60 -22.04
N TRP A 174 12.28 -23.50 -20.82
CA TRP A 174 11.43 -24.55 -20.26
C TRP A 174 10.18 -24.80 -21.11
N SER A 175 9.44 -23.74 -21.47
CA SER A 175 8.21 -23.86 -22.28
C SER A 175 8.49 -24.44 -23.66
N THR A 176 9.59 -24.06 -24.30
CA THR A 176 10.01 -24.64 -25.59
C THR A 176 10.30 -26.14 -25.44
N ARG A 177 10.98 -26.55 -24.36
CA ARG A 177 11.29 -27.97 -24.12
C ARG A 177 10.03 -28.80 -23.82
N VAL A 178 9.12 -28.28 -23.00
CA VAL A 178 7.82 -28.92 -22.74
C VAL A 178 7.04 -29.08 -24.05
N PHE A 179 6.96 -28.01 -24.85
CA PHE A 179 6.28 -28.05 -26.14
C PHE A 179 6.87 -29.12 -27.09
N VAL A 180 8.20 -29.20 -27.20
CA VAL A 180 8.88 -30.20 -28.04
C VAL A 180 8.61 -31.62 -27.53
N ARG A 181 8.74 -31.86 -26.23
CA ARG A 181 8.45 -33.16 -25.61
C ARG A 181 7.01 -33.59 -25.90
N ASP A 182 6.05 -32.70 -25.64
CA ASP A 182 4.62 -33.01 -25.76
C ASP A 182 4.22 -33.21 -27.24
N SER A 183 4.83 -32.45 -28.16
CA SER A 183 4.65 -32.64 -29.60
C SER A 183 5.19 -33.99 -30.08
N LEU A 184 6.37 -34.41 -29.60
CA LEU A 184 6.94 -35.71 -29.93
C LEU A 184 6.11 -36.86 -29.36
N MET A 185 5.61 -36.73 -28.14
CA MET A 185 4.69 -37.72 -27.55
C MET A 185 3.38 -37.86 -28.31
N LEU A 186 2.91 -36.78 -28.94
CA LEU A 186 1.72 -36.79 -29.79
C LEU A 186 2.00 -37.46 -31.14
N MET A 187 3.17 -37.21 -31.74
CA MET A 187 3.55 -37.79 -33.03
C MET A 187 3.95 -39.28 -32.95
N PHE A 188 4.57 -39.71 -31.84
CA PHE A 188 5.09 -41.07 -31.66
C PHE A 188 4.56 -41.70 -30.36
N PRO A 189 3.27 -42.06 -30.31
CA PRO A 189 2.65 -42.55 -29.08
C PRO A 189 3.26 -43.85 -28.55
N GLU A 190 3.84 -44.69 -29.42
CA GLU A 190 4.55 -45.93 -29.08
C GLU A 190 5.90 -45.69 -28.39
N GLN A 191 6.51 -44.51 -28.55
CA GLN A 191 7.80 -44.15 -27.95
C GLN A 191 7.66 -43.24 -26.73
N LYS A 192 6.46 -43.09 -26.15
CA LYS A 192 6.21 -42.16 -25.03
C LYS A 192 7.17 -42.35 -23.85
N GLU A 193 7.44 -43.58 -23.45
CA GLU A 193 8.34 -43.86 -22.31
C GLU A 193 9.77 -43.42 -22.63
N GLN A 194 10.27 -43.75 -23.82
CA GLN A 194 11.60 -43.35 -24.27
C GLN A 194 11.73 -41.82 -24.40
N ILE A 195 10.69 -41.15 -24.91
CA ILE A 195 10.66 -39.69 -25.03
C ILE A 195 10.65 -39.03 -23.65
N MET A 196 9.87 -39.54 -22.70
CA MET A 196 9.84 -39.01 -21.34
C MET A 196 11.16 -39.23 -20.59
N GLU A 197 11.89 -40.31 -20.89
CA GLU A 197 13.21 -40.57 -20.33
C GLU A 197 14.31 -39.69 -20.95
N GLN A 198 14.29 -39.50 -22.27
CA GLN A 198 15.36 -38.78 -22.98
C GLN A 198 15.15 -37.27 -23.04
N ILE A 199 13.90 -36.80 -23.06
CA ILE A 199 13.57 -35.39 -23.17
C ILE A 199 13.04 -34.89 -21.84
N ASP A 200 14.00 -34.54 -21.00
CA ASP A 200 13.73 -33.88 -19.74
C ASP A 200 13.54 -32.36 -19.97
N PRO A 201 12.31 -31.84 -19.79
CA PRO A 201 12.08 -30.41 -19.90
C PRO A 201 12.76 -29.60 -18.80
N GLY A 202 13.25 -30.25 -17.75
CA GLY A 202 13.71 -29.63 -16.52
C GLY A 202 12.54 -29.09 -15.71
N GLU A 203 12.87 -28.34 -14.67
CA GLU A 203 11.89 -27.66 -13.84
C GLU A 203 11.94 -26.16 -14.10
N PHE A 204 10.75 -25.57 -14.22
CA PHE A 204 10.62 -24.14 -14.09
C PHE A 204 10.68 -23.81 -12.60
N GLY A 205 11.67 -23.04 -12.17
CA GLY A 205 11.75 -22.77 -10.74
C GLY A 205 13.04 -22.15 -10.30
N MET A 206 13.27 -20.89 -10.69
CA MET A 206 13.81 -19.90 -9.76
C MET A 206 13.43 -18.52 -10.29
N GLU A 207 12.25 -18.10 -9.86
CA GLU A 207 11.64 -16.85 -10.23
C GLU A 207 12.30 -15.70 -9.46
N ASN A 208 12.73 -14.72 -10.25
CA ASN A 208 13.26 -13.41 -9.91
C ASN A 208 13.42 -13.10 -8.40
N SER A 209 14.66 -13.18 -7.89
CA SER A 209 15.01 -12.74 -6.53
C SER A 209 14.48 -11.32 -6.23
N THR A 210 14.44 -10.46 -7.24
CA THR A 210 13.87 -9.12 -7.13
C THR A 210 12.38 -9.15 -6.84
N CYS A 211 11.60 -10.03 -7.46
CA CYS A 211 10.16 -10.17 -7.18
C CYS A 211 9.94 -10.58 -5.72
N ARG A 212 10.69 -11.58 -5.23
CA ARG A 212 10.62 -12.01 -3.82
C ARG A 212 11.00 -10.90 -2.85
N MET A 213 12.08 -10.17 -3.12
CA MET A 213 12.48 -9.04 -2.27
C MET A 213 11.43 -7.93 -2.28
N VAL A 214 10.86 -7.60 -3.44
CA VAL A 214 9.79 -6.61 -3.55
C VAL A 214 8.54 -7.04 -2.80
N CYS A 215 8.07 -8.27 -2.98
CA CYS A 215 6.90 -8.80 -2.26
C CYS A 215 7.13 -8.82 -0.75
N THR A 216 8.31 -9.24 -0.28
CA THR A 216 8.67 -9.22 1.14
C THR A 216 8.72 -7.80 1.68
N PHE A 217 9.29 -6.86 0.92
CA PHE A 217 9.35 -5.46 1.31
C PHE A 217 7.95 -4.83 1.43
N LEU A 218 7.06 -5.09 0.48
CA LEU A 218 5.68 -4.60 0.50
C LEU A 218 4.88 -5.19 1.67
N PHE A 219 5.11 -6.47 1.97
CA PHE A 219 4.52 -7.12 3.13
C PHE A 219 4.98 -6.46 4.44
N VAL A 220 6.28 -6.19 4.59
CA VAL A 220 6.83 -5.48 5.77
C VAL A 220 6.26 -4.06 5.87
N LEU A 221 6.14 -3.33 4.75
CA LEU A 221 5.52 -2.00 4.74
C LEU A 221 4.05 -2.04 5.18
N THR A 222 3.30 -3.06 4.77
CA THR A 222 1.90 -3.23 5.17
C THR A 222 1.79 -3.52 6.67
N LEU A 223 2.66 -4.39 7.20
CA LEU A 223 2.70 -4.74 8.62
C LEU A 223 3.14 -3.58 9.53
N MET A 224 3.92 -2.62 9.02
CA MET A 224 4.36 -1.47 9.82
C MET A 224 3.19 -0.62 10.33
N GLY A 225 2.11 -0.50 9.54
CA GLY A 225 0.90 0.22 9.99
C GLY A 225 0.17 -0.52 11.13
N GLU A 226 0.10 -1.84 11.04
CA GLU A 226 -0.48 -2.68 12.12
C GLU A 226 0.39 -2.65 13.38
N LEU A 227 1.72 -2.66 13.21
CA LEU A 227 2.67 -2.60 14.31
C LEU A 227 2.55 -1.29 15.10
N ASP A 228 2.41 -0.16 14.42
CA ASP A 228 2.18 1.14 15.07
C ASP A 228 0.83 1.14 15.82
N GLY A 229 -0.20 0.52 15.25
CA GLY A 229 -1.49 0.33 15.92
C GLY A 229 -1.36 -0.47 17.23
N VAL A 230 -0.59 -1.55 17.23
CA VAL A 230 -0.35 -2.38 18.43
C VAL A 230 0.49 -1.64 19.48
N LEU A 231 1.53 -0.92 19.04
CA LEU A 231 2.40 -0.15 19.95
C LEU A 231 1.63 0.97 20.67
N ASN A 232 0.70 1.63 19.99
CA ASN A 232 -0.13 2.68 20.60
C ASN A 232 -1.22 2.14 21.54
N MET A 233 -1.48 0.83 21.53
CA MET A 233 -2.41 0.19 22.49
C MET A 233 -1.72 -0.28 23.79
N LEU A 234 -0.38 -0.35 23.80
CA LEU A 234 0.46 -0.73 24.95
C LEU A 234 0.81 0.49 25.82
#